data_AF-A0A963SKC3-F1
#
_entry.id   AF-A0A963SKC3-F1
#
_cell.length_a   1.000
_cell.length_b   1.000
_cell.length_c   1.000
_cell.angle_alpha   90.00
_cell.angle_beta   90.00
_cell.angle_gamma   90.00
#
_symmetry.space_group_name_H-M   'P 1'
#
loop_
_entity.id
_entity.type
_entity.pdbx_description
1 polymer ?
#
loop_
_entity_poly.entity_id
_entity_poly.type
_entity_poly.pdbx_seq_one_letter_code
_entity_poly.pdbx_strand_id
1 'polypeptide(L)'
;MALAIVGAMIPDGGLAKVDWPSVQFAQFEHDEKYHREISRLSVQDRLRHMALHFAKYAGRLHDEPSNEVIKRTAVDTLIIAISCANILNRDISTITPSVANGCVGLEQFSRTLSVAAGEMAGACERIDHLEDFPFRAAIGEQVDVILVAAFGFIASLQLNPVGEMASRLSGIKAKSIFHGRL
;
A
#
# COMPACT_ATOMS: atom_id res chain seq x y z
N MET A 1 -4.15 19.07 -8.18
CA MET A 1 -5.54 18.58 -8.17
C MET A 1 -5.70 17.75 -6.90
N ALA A 2 -6.48 18.21 -5.93
CA ALA A 2 -6.64 17.51 -4.65
C ALA A 2 -7.50 16.25 -4.86
N LEU A 3 -7.20 15.19 -4.10
CA LEU A 3 -8.05 13.99 -3.99
C LEU A 3 -9.47 14.40 -3.56
N ALA A 4 -10.32 14.72 -4.53
CA ALA A 4 -11.76 14.81 -4.38
C ALA A 4 -12.37 13.49 -4.89
N ILE A 5 -11.86 12.35 -4.42
CA ILE A 5 -12.49 11.06 -4.65
C ILE A 5 -13.26 10.73 -3.38
N VAL A 6 -14.47 11.28 -3.31
CA VAL A 6 -15.46 10.90 -2.30
C VAL A 6 -15.97 9.52 -2.70
N GLY A 7 -15.32 8.47 -2.20
CA GLY A 7 -15.96 7.16 -2.13
C GLY A 7 -17.08 7.25 -1.10
N ALA A 8 -18.30 7.57 -1.51
CA ALA A 8 -19.46 7.52 -0.61
C ALA A 8 -19.68 6.07 -0.16
N MET A 9 -19.97 5.83 1.12
CA MET A 9 -20.50 4.53 1.54
C MET A 9 -21.89 4.36 0.95
N ILE A 10 -22.18 3.19 0.35
CA ILE A 10 -23.54 2.82 -0.04
C ILE A 10 -24.29 2.45 1.25
N PRO A 11 -25.56 2.87 1.43
CA PRO A 11 -26.37 2.58 2.62
C PRO A 11 -26.47 1.10 3.03
N ASP A 12 -26.16 0.18 2.11
CA ASP A 12 -26.33 -1.27 2.28
C ASP A 12 -25.05 -2.02 2.66
N GLY A 13 -24.00 -1.31 3.10
CA GLY A 13 -22.73 -1.94 3.52
C GLY A 13 -21.84 -2.40 2.36
N GLY A 14 -22.20 -2.08 1.12
CA GLY A 14 -21.34 -2.28 -0.05
C GLY A 14 -20.28 -1.19 -0.17
N LEU A 15 -19.03 -1.57 -0.43
CA LEU A 15 -18.00 -0.63 -0.88
C LEU A 15 -18.45 -0.07 -2.23
N ALA A 16 -18.68 1.25 -2.32
CA ALA A 16 -18.87 1.89 -3.61
C ALA A 16 -17.70 1.53 -4.53
N LYS A 17 -17.99 1.37 -5.83
CA LYS A 17 -16.98 1.05 -6.84
C LYS A 17 -15.86 2.09 -6.75
N VAL A 18 -14.71 1.69 -6.21
CA VAL A 18 -13.54 2.55 -6.08
C VAL A 18 -13.00 2.82 -7.49
N ASP A 19 -12.78 4.09 -7.81
CA ASP A 19 -12.09 4.50 -9.03
C ASP A 19 -10.57 4.29 -8.86
N TRP A 20 -10.16 3.03 -8.98
CA TRP A 20 -8.78 2.61 -8.79
C TRP A 20 -7.76 3.32 -9.70
N PRO A 21 -8.04 3.54 -11.00
CA PRO A 21 -7.16 4.36 -11.84
C PRO A 21 -6.90 5.75 -11.25
N SER A 22 -7.94 6.45 -10.79
CA SER A 22 -7.77 7.78 -10.19
C SER A 22 -7.02 7.72 -8.86
N VAL A 23 -7.23 6.67 -8.05
CA VAL A 23 -6.48 6.46 -6.80
C VAL A 23 -4.99 6.18 -7.08
N GLN A 24 -4.67 5.32 -8.05
CA GLN A 24 -3.28 5.05 -8.45
C GLN A 24 -2.58 6.31 -8.94
N PHE A 25 -3.25 7.09 -9.80
CA PHE A 25 -2.70 8.32 -10.34
C PHE A 25 -2.47 9.36 -9.23
N ALA A 26 -3.41 9.49 -8.29
CA ALA A 26 -3.23 10.39 -7.15
C ALA A 26 -2.06 9.98 -6.24
N GLN A 27 -1.85 8.67 -6.04
CA GLN A 27 -0.68 8.17 -5.31
C GLN A 27 0.63 8.43 -6.07
N PHE A 28 0.63 8.21 -7.40
CA PHE A 28 1.77 8.53 -8.26
C PHE A 28 2.15 10.02 -8.16
N GLU A 29 1.17 10.92 -8.29
CA GLU A 29 1.41 12.36 -8.14
C GLU A 29 1.93 12.73 -6.73
N HIS A 30 1.43 12.04 -5.70
CA HIS A 30 1.90 12.24 -4.33
C HIS A 30 3.39 11.88 -4.22
N ASP A 31 3.79 10.71 -4.70
CA ASP A 31 5.16 10.22 -4.59
C ASP A 31 6.13 11.15 -5.35
N GLU A 32 5.78 11.55 -6.57
CA GLU A 32 6.58 12.47 -7.39
C GLU A 32 6.74 13.88 -6.76
N LYS A 33 5.79 14.32 -5.93
CA LYS A 33 5.84 15.66 -5.32
C LYS A 33 6.46 15.65 -3.93
N TYR A 34 6.15 14.64 -3.12
CA TYR A 34 6.43 14.62 -1.68
C TYR A 34 7.47 13.56 -1.26
N HIS A 35 7.84 12.64 -2.16
CA HIS A 35 8.87 11.61 -1.94
C HIS A 35 9.86 11.54 -3.12
N ARG A 36 10.26 12.71 -3.63
CA ARG A 36 11.15 12.84 -4.80
C ARG A 36 12.46 12.09 -4.65
N GLU A 37 13.01 12.06 -3.45
CA GLU A 37 14.22 11.32 -3.09
C GLU A 37 14.06 9.83 -3.34
N ILE A 38 12.86 9.27 -3.13
CA ILE A 38 12.55 7.86 -3.39
C ILE A 38 12.19 7.67 -4.86
N SER A 39 11.36 8.54 -5.45
CA SER A 39 10.98 8.46 -6.87
C SER A 39 12.16 8.47 -7.84
N ARG A 40 13.27 9.12 -7.47
CA ARG A 40 14.49 9.24 -8.29
C ARG A 40 15.45 8.05 -8.16
N LEU A 41 15.19 7.11 -7.25
CA LEU A 41 15.98 5.89 -7.13
C LEU A 41 15.76 4.96 -8.34
N SER A 42 16.69 4.02 -8.54
CA SER A 42 16.49 2.94 -9.50
C SER A 42 15.24 2.12 -9.15
N VAL A 43 14.65 1.41 -10.12
CA VAL A 43 13.48 0.56 -9.84
C VAL A 43 13.81 -0.47 -8.75
N GLN A 44 15.02 -1.05 -8.79
CA GLN A 44 15.49 -2.01 -7.80
C GLN A 44 15.54 -1.39 -6.40
N ASP A 45 16.14 -0.20 -6.27
CA ASP A 45 16.26 0.49 -4.97
C ASP A 45 14.90 0.94 -4.43
N ARG A 46 13.98 1.35 -5.31
CA ARG A 46 12.60 1.66 -4.94
C ARG A 46 11.89 0.43 -4.39
N LEU A 47 12.00 -0.71 -5.06
CA LEU A 47 11.39 -1.96 -4.59
C LEU A 47 11.98 -2.45 -3.27
N ARG A 48 13.31 -2.33 -3.10
CA ARG A 48 13.97 -2.60 -1.82
C ARG A 48 13.43 -1.68 -0.72
N HIS A 49 13.28 -0.39 -1.01
CA HIS A 49 12.67 0.57 -0.08
C HIS A 49 11.23 0.19 0.30
N MET A 50 10.41 -0.24 -0.65
CA MET A 50 9.05 -0.73 -0.37
C MET A 50 9.06 -1.99 0.51
N ALA A 51 9.97 -2.94 0.27
CA ALA A 51 10.13 -4.12 1.11
C ALA A 51 10.49 -3.77 2.57
N LEU A 52 11.39 -2.78 2.77
CA LEU A 52 11.71 -2.27 4.11
C LEU A 52 10.52 -1.64 4.81
N HIS A 53 9.63 -0.96 4.08
CA HIS A 53 8.38 -0.46 4.64
C HIS A 53 7.48 -1.59 5.14
N PHE A 54 7.30 -2.64 4.34
CA PHE A 54 6.47 -3.79 4.74
C PHE A 54 7.05 -4.55 5.92
N ALA A 55 8.38 -4.77 5.97
CA ALA A 55 9.04 -5.40 7.12
C ALA A 55 8.86 -4.58 8.40
N LYS A 56 9.02 -3.26 8.32
CA LYS A 56 8.76 -2.33 9.43
C LYS A 56 7.31 -2.38 9.91
N TYR A 57 6.36 -2.49 8.98
CA TYR A 57 4.93 -2.56 9.31
C TYR A 57 4.55 -3.91 9.93
N ALA A 58 5.10 -5.00 9.42
CA ALA A 58 4.96 -6.33 10.01
C ALA A 58 5.41 -6.32 11.47
N GLY A 59 6.62 -5.82 11.77
CA GLY A 59 7.12 -5.72 13.15
C GLY A 59 6.21 -4.91 14.07
N ARG A 60 5.68 -3.76 13.60
CA ARG A 60 4.74 -2.94 14.38
C ARG A 60 3.44 -3.65 14.73
N LEU A 61 2.96 -4.57 13.89
CA LEU A 61 1.71 -5.30 14.16
C LEU A 61 1.88 -6.38 15.22
N HIS A 62 3.11 -6.86 15.44
CA HIS A 62 3.44 -7.86 16.46
C HIS A 62 3.84 -7.26 17.81
N ASP A 63 4.08 -5.94 17.89
CA ASP A 63 4.51 -5.23 19.09
C ASP A 63 3.32 -4.66 19.89
N GLU A 64 2.40 -5.55 20.31
CA GLU A 64 1.17 -5.24 21.08
C GLU A 64 0.51 -3.88 20.74
N PRO A 65 0.15 -3.64 19.46
CA PRO A 65 -0.21 -2.31 19.00
C PRO A 65 -1.59 -1.86 19.51
N SER A 66 -1.73 -0.56 19.79
CA SER A 66 -3.06 0.04 20.01
C SER A 66 -3.91 -0.02 18.73
N ASN A 67 -5.23 0.10 18.87
CA ASN A 67 -6.16 0.12 17.73
C ASN A 67 -5.84 1.23 16.72
N GLU A 68 -5.38 2.40 17.18
CA GLU A 68 -4.95 3.50 16.33
C GLU A 68 -3.68 3.14 15.55
N VAL A 69 -2.74 2.44 16.18
CA VAL A 69 -1.52 1.95 15.52
C VAL A 69 -1.86 0.90 14.47
N ILE A 70 -2.77 -0.02 14.77
CA ILE A 70 -3.28 -1.03 13.83
C ILE A 70 -3.90 -0.35 12.61
N LYS A 71 -4.88 0.53 12.83
CA LYS A 71 -5.58 1.27 11.76
C LYS A 71 -4.58 2.03 10.89
N ARG A 72 -3.69 2.81 11.50
CA ARG A 72 -2.68 3.60 10.79
C ARG A 72 -1.76 2.70 9.97
N THR A 73 -1.32 1.57 10.54
CA THR A 73 -0.41 0.65 9.86
C THR A 73 -1.08 -0.04 8.67
N ALA A 74 -2.37 -0.39 8.77
CA ALA A 74 -3.13 -0.91 7.66
C ALA A 74 -3.26 0.09 6.50
N VAL A 75 -3.59 1.36 6.81
CA VAL A 75 -3.68 2.44 5.81
C VAL A 75 -2.31 2.72 5.17
N ASP A 76 -1.25 2.80 5.98
CA ASP A 76 0.12 2.98 5.47
C ASP A 76 0.55 1.79 4.59
N THR A 77 0.12 0.57 4.92
CA THR A 77 0.39 -0.63 4.10
C THR A 77 -0.30 -0.54 2.74
N LEU A 78 -1.58 -0.12 2.70
CA LEU A 78 -2.31 0.07 1.43
C LEU A 78 -1.66 1.14 0.54
N ILE A 79 -1.25 2.28 1.12
CA ILE A 79 -0.55 3.36 0.42
C ILE A 79 0.75 2.83 -0.23
N ILE A 80 1.56 2.10 0.54
CA ILE A 80 2.84 1.56 0.04
C ILE A 80 2.60 0.47 -1.02
N ALA A 81 1.57 -0.38 -0.87
CA ALA A 81 1.21 -1.38 -1.88
C ALA A 81 0.84 -0.74 -3.22
N ILE A 82 0.05 0.34 -3.21
CA ILE A 82 -0.32 1.08 -4.41
C ILE A 82 0.92 1.76 -5.03
N SER A 83 1.80 2.33 -4.21
CA SER A 83 3.07 2.92 -4.66
C SER A 83 3.96 1.85 -5.33
N CYS A 84 4.00 0.64 -4.77
CA CYS A 84 4.72 -0.50 -5.33
C CYS A 84 4.10 -0.99 -6.66
N ALA A 85 2.77 -1.05 -6.74
CA ALA A 85 2.06 -1.35 -7.99
C ALA A 85 2.39 -0.32 -9.08
N ASN A 86 2.46 0.97 -8.75
CA ASN A 86 2.88 2.03 -9.66
C ASN A 86 4.33 1.86 -10.13
N ILE A 87 5.26 1.52 -9.23
CA ILE A 87 6.67 1.20 -9.59
C ILE A 87 6.72 0.06 -10.60
N LEU A 88 5.92 -0.98 -10.37
CA LEU A 88 5.84 -2.13 -11.25
C LEU A 88 4.95 -1.89 -12.47
N ASN A 89 4.36 -0.71 -12.66
CA ASN A 89 3.41 -0.42 -13.73
C ASN A 89 2.29 -1.49 -13.83
N ARG A 90 1.71 -1.85 -12.67
CA ARG A 90 0.59 -2.79 -12.54
C ARG A 90 -0.71 -2.02 -12.39
N ASP A 91 -1.73 -2.43 -13.12
CA ASP A 91 -3.09 -1.89 -13.01
C ASP A 91 -3.82 -2.58 -11.84
N ILE A 92 -4.11 -1.84 -10.77
CA ILE A 92 -4.79 -2.42 -9.60
C ILE A 92 -6.30 -2.62 -9.85
N SER A 93 -6.87 -1.98 -10.86
CA SER A 93 -8.28 -2.19 -11.21
C SER A 93 -8.55 -3.64 -11.65
N THR A 94 -7.53 -4.36 -12.16
CA THR A 94 -7.64 -5.77 -12.53
C THR A 94 -7.47 -6.74 -11.36
N ILE A 95 -6.95 -6.27 -10.21
CA ILE A 95 -6.64 -7.09 -9.02
C ILE A 95 -7.79 -7.04 -8.00
N THR A 96 -8.41 -5.86 -7.91
CA THR A 96 -9.44 -5.52 -6.93
C THR A 96 -10.76 -6.33 -6.95
N PRO A 97 -11.12 -7.10 -8.00
CA PRO A 97 -12.26 -8.03 -7.93
C PRO A 97 -12.15 -9.11 -6.84
N SER A 98 -10.96 -9.39 -6.27
CA SER A 98 -10.76 -10.38 -5.20
C SER A 98 -10.98 -9.85 -3.77
N VAL A 99 -11.37 -8.58 -3.63
CA VAL A 99 -11.56 -7.89 -2.33
C VAL A 99 -12.63 -8.53 -1.42
N ALA A 100 -13.61 -9.23 -1.99
CA ALA A 100 -14.60 -9.98 -1.21
C ALA A 100 -14.01 -11.16 -0.41
N ASN A 101 -12.80 -11.62 -0.76
CA ASN A 101 -12.07 -12.72 -0.11
C ASN A 101 -10.85 -12.22 0.70
N GLY A 102 -10.78 -10.92 1.01
CA GLY A 102 -9.66 -10.33 1.75
C GLY A 102 -9.51 -10.89 3.17
N CYS A 103 -8.36 -10.62 3.80
CA CYS A 103 -8.10 -11.04 5.19
C CYS A 103 -9.14 -10.42 6.14
N VAL A 104 -9.76 -11.24 6.98
CA VAL A 104 -10.74 -10.80 7.98
C VAL A 104 -10.12 -10.97 9.36
N GLY A 105 -9.53 -9.89 9.88
CA GLY A 105 -8.95 -9.84 11.22
C GLY A 105 -7.45 -9.55 11.26
N LEU A 106 -7.00 -9.08 12.44
CA LEU A 106 -5.64 -8.59 12.67
C LEU A 106 -4.60 -9.70 12.52
N GLU A 107 -4.86 -10.89 13.07
CA GLU A 107 -3.91 -12.00 13.04
C GLU A 107 -3.60 -12.41 11.59
N GLN A 108 -4.65 -12.62 10.78
CA GLN A 108 -4.49 -12.98 9.38
C GLN A 108 -3.79 -11.87 8.58
N PHE A 109 -4.18 -10.61 8.78
CA PHE A 109 -3.52 -9.47 8.12
C PHE A 109 -2.03 -9.39 8.48
N SER A 110 -1.71 -9.48 9.78
CA SER A 110 -0.33 -9.39 10.29
C SER A 110 0.54 -10.53 9.77
N ARG A 111 0.00 -11.76 9.75
CA ARG A 111 0.69 -12.93 9.18
C ARG A 111 0.93 -12.76 7.69
N THR A 112 -0.09 -12.38 6.92
CA THR A 112 0.02 -12.16 5.47
C THR A 112 1.07 -11.10 5.16
N LEU A 113 1.05 -9.97 5.86
CA LEU A 113 2.03 -8.90 5.67
C LEU A 113 3.46 -9.36 6.02
N SER A 114 3.62 -10.14 7.09
CA SER A 114 4.92 -10.67 7.51
C SER A 114 5.53 -11.62 6.47
N VAL A 115 4.73 -12.56 5.97
CA VAL A 115 5.16 -13.53 4.95
C VAL A 115 5.50 -12.79 3.66
N ALA A 116 4.59 -11.94 3.16
CA ALA A 116 4.80 -11.21 1.91
C ALA A 116 6.01 -10.27 1.99
N ALA A 117 6.25 -9.61 3.13
CA ALA A 117 7.44 -8.80 3.34
C ALA A 117 8.73 -9.63 3.29
N GLY A 118 8.74 -10.83 3.87
CA GLY A 118 9.86 -11.76 3.81
C GLY A 118 10.15 -12.25 2.39
N GLU A 119 9.10 -12.61 1.65
CA GLU A 119 9.22 -13.01 0.24
C GLU A 119 9.74 -11.86 -0.64
N MET A 120 9.26 -10.63 -0.43
CA MET A 120 9.79 -9.45 -1.12
C MET A 120 11.26 -9.17 -0.77
N ALA A 121 11.64 -9.33 0.50
CA ALA A 121 13.02 -9.17 0.94
C ALA A 121 13.94 -10.20 0.27
N GLY A 122 13.54 -11.48 0.27
CA GLY A 122 14.26 -12.54 -0.43
C GLY A 122 14.33 -12.31 -1.94
N ALA A 123 13.27 -11.81 -2.57
CA ALA A 123 13.32 -11.41 -3.98
C ALA A 123 14.33 -10.28 -4.23
N CYS A 124 14.44 -9.31 -3.32
CA CYS A 124 15.44 -8.24 -3.43
C CYS A 124 16.88 -8.77 -3.26
N GLU A 125 17.11 -9.70 -2.32
CA GLU A 125 18.42 -10.35 -2.12
C GLU A 125 18.87 -11.10 -3.38
N ARG A 126 17.97 -11.84 -4.04
CA ARG A 126 18.28 -12.58 -5.28
C ARG A 126 18.66 -11.65 -6.44
N ILE A 127 18.09 -10.45 -6.50
CA ILE A 127 18.51 -9.42 -7.47
C ILE A 127 19.96 -9.00 -7.18
N ASP A 128 20.30 -8.79 -5.91
CA ASP A 128 21.64 -8.37 -5.49
C ASP A 128 22.69 -9.47 -5.77
N HIS A 129 22.30 -10.74 -5.70
CA HIS A 129 23.15 -11.89 -6.04
C HIS A 129 23.17 -12.24 -7.54
N LEU A 130 22.43 -11.51 -8.38
CA LEU A 130 22.31 -11.77 -9.83
C LEU A 130 21.84 -13.20 -10.14
N GLU A 131 20.97 -13.75 -9.31
CA GLU A 131 20.39 -15.07 -9.53
C GLU A 131 19.42 -15.07 -10.73
N ASP A 132 19.27 -16.23 -11.39
CA ASP A 132 18.24 -16.45 -12.40
C ASP A 132 16.86 -16.59 -11.71
N PHE A 133 16.28 -15.44 -11.36
CA PHE A 133 15.05 -15.36 -10.58
C PHE A 133 14.03 -14.40 -11.23
N PRO A 134 12.74 -14.77 -11.36
CA PRO A 134 11.72 -13.95 -11.99
C PRO A 134 11.25 -12.80 -11.08
N PHE A 135 12.16 -11.87 -10.73
CA PHE A 135 11.98 -10.89 -9.67
C PHE A 135 10.70 -10.04 -9.81
N ARG A 136 10.41 -9.57 -11.03
CA ARG A 136 9.27 -8.69 -11.30
C ARG A 136 7.94 -9.40 -11.05
N ALA A 137 7.85 -10.68 -11.40
CA ALA A 137 6.66 -11.49 -11.18
C ALA A 137 6.51 -11.81 -9.68
N ALA A 138 7.58 -12.27 -9.03
CA ALA A 138 7.58 -12.61 -7.62
C ALA A 138 7.19 -11.43 -6.72
N ILE A 139 7.81 -10.26 -6.92
CA ILE A 139 7.45 -9.05 -6.17
C ILE A 139 6.02 -8.60 -6.50
N GLY A 140 5.62 -8.67 -7.77
CA GLY A 140 4.26 -8.32 -8.20
C GLY A 140 3.19 -9.15 -7.51
N GLU A 141 3.39 -10.46 -7.37
CA GLU A 141 2.47 -11.34 -6.65
C GLU A 141 2.30 -10.94 -5.18
N GLN A 142 3.41 -10.62 -4.50
CA GLN A 142 3.35 -10.18 -3.11
C GLN A 142 2.66 -8.82 -2.94
N VAL A 143 2.85 -7.91 -3.91
CA VAL A 143 2.12 -6.62 -3.92
C VAL A 143 0.62 -6.86 -4.01
N ASP A 144 0.16 -7.75 -4.88
CA ASP A 144 -1.25 -8.07 -5.05
C ASP A 144 -1.84 -8.68 -3.75
N VAL A 145 -1.10 -9.61 -3.12
CA VAL A 145 -1.45 -10.21 -1.82
C VAL A 145 -1.60 -9.15 -0.73
N ILE A 146 -0.60 -8.26 -0.60
CA ILE A 146 -0.61 -7.20 0.42
C ILE A 146 -1.75 -6.21 0.16
N LEU A 147 -1.99 -5.83 -1.10
CA LEU A 147 -3.05 -4.89 -1.48
C LEU A 147 -4.43 -5.44 -1.08
N VAL A 148 -4.71 -6.70 -1.43
CA VAL A 148 -5.99 -7.36 -1.07
C VAL A 148 -6.12 -7.51 0.44
N ALA A 149 -5.05 -7.90 1.13
CA ALA A 149 -5.06 -8.07 2.59
C ALA A 149 -5.29 -6.75 3.33
N ALA A 150 -4.56 -5.68 2.97
CA ALA A 150 -4.70 -4.37 3.60
C ALA A 150 -6.07 -3.77 3.33
N PHE A 151 -6.54 -3.83 2.09
CA PHE A 151 -7.85 -3.32 1.73
C PHE A 151 -8.97 -4.08 2.46
N GLY A 152 -8.94 -5.42 2.43
CA GLY A 152 -9.93 -6.26 3.11
C GLY A 152 -9.95 -6.02 4.62
N PHE A 153 -8.78 -5.87 5.24
CA PHE A 153 -8.69 -5.58 6.66
C PHE A 153 -9.27 -4.19 7.01
N ILE A 154 -8.94 -3.14 6.25
CA ILE A 154 -9.52 -1.80 6.48
C ILE A 154 -11.04 -1.82 6.32
N ALA A 155 -11.54 -2.52 5.28
CA ALA A 155 -12.97 -2.68 5.07
C ALA A 155 -13.65 -3.45 6.21
N SER A 156 -12.99 -4.46 6.78
CA SER A 156 -13.49 -5.20 7.95
C SER A 156 -13.64 -4.34 9.20
N LEU A 157 -12.90 -3.23 9.29
CA LEU A 157 -13.05 -2.21 10.34
C LEU A 157 -14.19 -1.22 10.04
N GLN A 158 -14.99 -1.44 8.99
CA GLN A 158 -16.06 -0.56 8.51
C GLN A 158 -15.56 0.85 8.14
N LEU A 159 -14.29 0.97 7.77
CA LEU A 159 -13.68 2.22 7.33
C LEU A 159 -13.73 2.34 5.81
N ASN A 160 -13.80 3.57 5.30
CA ASN A 160 -13.62 3.87 3.89
C ASN A 160 -12.11 3.91 3.56
N PRO A 161 -11.55 2.92 2.84
CA PRO A 161 -10.10 2.84 2.64
C PRO A 161 -9.54 4.05 1.90
N VAL A 162 -10.25 4.54 0.87
CA VAL A 162 -9.82 5.71 0.08
C VAL A 162 -9.87 6.99 0.91
N GLY A 163 -10.91 7.16 1.73
CA GLY A 163 -11.04 8.31 2.63
C GLY A 163 -9.92 8.34 3.69
N GLU A 164 -9.62 7.18 4.28
CA GLU A 164 -8.53 7.03 5.25
C GLU A 164 -7.16 7.31 4.62
N MET A 165 -6.91 6.82 3.40
CA MET A 165 -5.71 7.16 2.65
C MET A 165 -5.59 8.67 2.41
N ALA A 166 -6.67 9.32 1.95
CA ALA A 166 -6.66 10.75 1.68
C ALA A 166 -6.32 11.57 2.94
N SER A 167 -6.95 11.23 4.07
CA SER A 167 -6.65 11.82 5.37
C SER A 167 -5.19 11.61 5.76
N ARG A 168 -4.69 10.38 5.63
CA ARG A 168 -3.32 10.02 5.97
C ARG A 168 -2.28 10.77 5.13
N LEU A 169 -2.49 10.84 3.81
CA LEU A 169 -1.62 11.56 2.87
C LEU A 169 -1.64 13.07 3.12
N SER A 170 -2.78 13.65 3.47
CA SER A 170 -2.86 15.07 3.86
C SER A 170 -1.92 15.41 5.02
N GLY A 171 -1.93 14.57 6.07
CA GLY A 171 -1.02 14.72 7.21
C GLY A 171 0.46 14.51 6.88
N ILE A 172 0.78 13.75 5.83
CA ILE A 172 2.17 13.61 5.33
C ILE A 172 2.57 14.85 4.55
N LYS A 173 1.72 15.33 3.63
CA LYS A 173 1.96 16.54 2.83
C LYS A 173 2.25 17.76 3.71
N ALA A 174 1.54 17.89 4.83
CA ALA A 174 1.71 18.99 5.79
C ALA A 174 3.11 19.04 6.43
N LYS A 175 3.88 17.95 6.40
CA LYS A 175 5.25 17.89 6.95
C LYS A 175 6.31 18.39 5.98
N SER A 176 5.96 18.57 4.69
CA SER A 176 6.89 19.09 3.70
C SER A 176 7.18 20.56 3.94
N ILE A 177 8.45 20.97 3.86
CA ILE A 177 8.86 22.38 3.88
C ILE A 177 8.29 23.18 2.69
N PHE A 178 7.78 22.49 1.68
CA PHE A 178 7.13 23.08 0.50
C PHE A 178 5.60 22.95 0.52
N HIS A 179 5.00 22.57 1.66
CA HIS A 179 3.54 22.46 1.76
C HIS A 179 2.84 23.77 1.36
N GLY A 180 1.77 23.68 0.57
CA GLY A 180 1.05 24.82 0.02
C GLY A 180 1.74 25.54 -1.15
N ARG A 181 2.92 25.07 -1.59
CA ARG A 181 3.68 25.63 -2.72
C ARG A 181 3.92 24.65 -3.88
N LEU A 182 3.58 23.37 -3.69
CA LEU A 182 3.68 22.28 -4.67
C LEU A 182 2.31 21.87 -5.23
#